data_AF-A0A6G3DDA3-F1
#
_entry.id   AF-A0A6G3DDA3-F1
#
_cell.length_a   1.000
_cell.length_b   1.000
_cell.length_c   1.000
_cell.angle_alpha   90.00
_cell.angle_beta   90.00
_cell.angle_gamma   90.00
#
_symmetry.space_group_name_H-M   'P 1'
#
loop_
_entity.id
_entity.type
_entity.pdbx_description
1 polymer ?
#
loop_
_entity_poly.entity_id
_entity_poly.type
_entity_poly.pdbx_seq_one_letter_code
_entity_poly.pdbx_strand_id
1 'polypeptide(L)' 'MDLHKHAPAAPRTTELRASDADRDRVADMLREALAEGRLTADEHAERVEGVLAAKTVGELDVFVRDLPAAHPGRDTAT' A
#
# COMPACT_ATOMS: atom_id res chain seq x y z
N MET A 1 -37.05 18.21 6.81
CA MET A 1 -36.27 17.57 5.74
C MET A 1 -34.92 18.26 5.72
N ASP A 2 -34.12 17.96 6.73
CA ASP A 2 -32.84 18.58 6.99
C ASP A 2 -31.83 18.03 5.99
N LEU A 3 -31.59 18.82 4.94
CA LEU A 3 -30.55 18.61 3.95
C LEU A 3 -29.22 18.80 4.68
N HIS A 4 -28.76 17.75 5.35
CA HIS A 4 -27.39 17.63 5.81
C HIS A 4 -26.50 17.72 4.58
N LYS A 5 -26.04 18.95 4.32
CA LYS A 5 -24.90 19.31 3.50
C LYS A 5 -23.73 18.44 3.95
N HIS A 6 -23.62 17.25 3.37
CA HIS A 6 -22.40 16.47 3.38
C HIS A 6 -21.38 17.32 2.63
N ALA A 7 -20.59 18.08 3.38
CA ALA A 7 -19.33 18.59 2.88
C ALA A 7 -18.55 17.35 2.40
N PRO A 8 -18.04 17.29 1.16
CA PRO A 8 -17.19 16.18 0.78
C PRO A 8 -15.99 16.24 1.71
N ALA A 9 -15.83 15.21 2.54
CA ALA A 9 -14.58 14.98 3.22
C ALA A 9 -13.49 15.07 2.15
N ALA A 10 -12.42 15.83 2.42
CA ALA A 10 -11.25 15.88 1.54
C ALA A 10 -10.96 14.44 1.04
N PRO A 11 -10.68 14.24 -0.26
CA PRO A 11 -10.59 12.92 -0.84
C PRO A 11 -9.70 12.10 0.07
N ARG A 12 -10.27 11.04 0.67
CA ARG A 12 -9.46 10.15 1.50
C ARG A 12 -8.37 9.69 0.55
N THR A 13 -7.10 9.86 0.92
CA THR A 13 -5.94 9.57 0.07
C THR A 13 -6.02 8.18 -0.57
N THR A 14 -6.80 7.27 0.02
CA THR A 14 -7.22 5.97 -0.51
C THR A 14 -7.95 5.99 -1.86
N GLU A 15 -8.69 7.05 -2.21
CA GLU A 15 -9.43 7.19 -3.47
C GLU A 15 -8.59 7.84 -4.58
N LEU A 16 -7.37 8.29 -4.27
CA LEU A 16 -6.46 8.86 -5.27
C LEU A 16 -5.94 7.76 -6.18
N ARG A 17 -5.86 8.06 -7.48
CA ARG A 17 -5.29 7.14 -8.47
C ARG A 17 -3.82 6.90 -8.15
N ALA A 18 -3.42 5.63 -8.12
CA ALA A 18 -2.03 5.24 -7.94
C ALA A 18 -1.21 5.62 -9.19
N SER A 19 -0.12 6.35 -8.97
CA SER A 19 0.87 6.63 -10.01
C SER A 19 1.77 5.42 -10.22
N ASP A 20 2.49 5.37 -11.34
CA ASP A 20 3.53 4.36 -11.56
C ASP A 20 4.56 4.36 -10.41
N ALA A 21 4.97 5.56 -9.97
CA ALA A 21 5.87 5.71 -8.82
C ALA A 21 5.32 5.14 -7.50
N ASP A 22 4.00 5.16 -7.29
CA ASP A 22 3.40 4.58 -6.09
C ASP A 22 3.43 3.05 -6.16
N ARG A 23 3.14 2.50 -7.35
CA ARG A 23 3.28 1.06 -7.62
C ARG A 23 4.72 0.58 -7.47
N ASP A 24 5.69 1.33 -8.00
CA ASP A 24 7.11 0.98 -7.92
C ASP A 24 7.61 0.95 -6.47
N ARG A 25 7.26 1.97 -5.66
CA ARG A 25 7.60 2.00 -4.23
C ARG A 25 7.07 0.77 -3.50
N VAL A 26 5.82 0.42 -3.74
CA VAL A 26 5.20 -0.74 -3.09
C VAL A 26 5.84 -2.04 -3.56
N ALA A 27 6.19 -2.15 -4.84
CA ALA A 27 6.95 -3.29 -5.35
C ALA A 27 8.37 -3.38 -4.73
N ASP A 28 9.04 -2.26 -4.45
CA ASP A 28 10.31 -2.24 -3.71
C ASP A 28 10.16 -2.79 -2.29
N MET A 29 9.11 -2.38 -1.57
CA MET A 29 8.84 -2.87 -0.22
C MET A 29 8.56 -4.37 -0.19
N LEU A 30 7.87 -4.89 -1.21
CA LEU A 30 7.67 -6.33 -1.38
C LEU A 30 8.99 -7.06 -1.66
N ARG A 31 9.88 -6.48 -2.49
CA ARG A 31 11.22 -7.02 -2.75
C ARG A 31 12.06 -7.09 -1.48
N GLU A 32 12.03 -6.05 -0.66
CA GLU A 32 12.72 -6.03 0.64
C GLU A 32 12.16 -7.11 1.57
N ALA A 33 10.84 -7.25 1.66
CA ALA A 33 10.22 -8.28 2.49
C ALA A 33 10.55 -9.72 2.03
N LEU A 34 10.69 -9.94 0.72
CA LEU A 34 11.22 -11.21 0.18
C LEU A 34 12.68 -11.43 0.58
N ALA A 35 13.54 -10.40 0.46
CA ALA A 35 14.94 -10.49 0.84
C ALA A 35 15.14 -10.75 2.34
N GLU A 36 14.25 -10.23 3.18
CA GLU A 36 14.20 -10.50 4.62
C GLU A 36 13.56 -11.85 4.97
N GLY A 37 13.03 -12.59 3.98
CA GLY A 37 12.38 -13.88 4.17
C GLY A 37 11.00 -13.82 4.83
N ARG A 38 10.36 -12.63 4.86
CA ARG A 38 8.99 -12.46 5.36
C ARG A 38 7.93 -12.85 4.34
N LEU A 39 8.29 -12.79 3.06
CA LEU A 39 7.49 -13.31 1.96
C LEU A 39 8.22 -14.47 1.30
N THR A 40 7.48 -15.48 0.91
CA THR A 40 7.95 -16.47 -0.06
C THR A 40 7.98 -15.88 -1.47
N ALA A 41 8.71 -16.52 -2.38
CA ALA A 41 8.76 -16.09 -3.78
C ALA A 41 7.37 -16.08 -4.45
N ASP A 42 6.51 -17.05 -4.09
CA ASP A 42 5.14 -17.16 -4.61
C ASP A 42 4.26 -16.02 -4.07
N GLU A 43 4.30 -15.75 -2.75
CA GLU A 43 3.56 -14.63 -2.16
C GLU A 43 4.03 -13.28 -2.71
N HIS A 44 5.33 -13.11 -2.91
CA HIS A 44 5.87 -11.91 -3.54
C HIS A 44 5.31 -11.74 -4.97
N ALA A 45 5.30 -12.80 -5.78
CA ALA A 45 4.77 -12.74 -7.14
C ALA A 45 3.27 -12.38 -7.16
N GLU A 46 2.46 -13.01 -6.31
CA GLU A 46 1.02 -12.73 -6.19
C GLU A 46 0.75 -11.29 -5.76
N ARG A 47 1.49 -10.79 -4.76
CA ARG A 47 1.34 -9.41 -4.28
C ARG A 47 1.79 -8.39 -5.32
N VAL A 48 2.87 -8.65 -6.06
CA VAL A 48 3.35 -7.75 -7.13
C VAL A 48 2.32 -7.67 -8.26
N GLU A 49 1.68 -8.78 -8.64
CA GLU A 49 0.61 -8.76 -9.64
C GLU A 49 -0.58 -7.90 -9.16
N GLY A 50 -0.97 -8.06 -7.90
CA GLY A 50 -2.02 -7.24 -7.28
C GLY A 50 -1.68 -5.74 -7.25
N VAL A 51 -0.42 -5.40 -6.96
CA VAL A 51 0.10 -4.01 -7.00
C VAL A 51 0.01 -3.43 -8.40
N LEU A 52 0.39 -4.19 -9.43
CA LEU A 52 0.33 -3.74 -10.82
C LEU A 52 -1.12 -3.55 -11.31
N ALA A 53 -2.06 -4.33 -10.78
CA ALA A 53 -3.49 -4.23 -11.08
C ALA A 53 -4.21 -3.11 -10.31
N ALA A 54 -3.63 -2.63 -9.20
CA ALA A 54 -4.21 -1.59 -8.35
C ALA A 54 -4.34 -0.26 -9.09
N LYS A 55 -5.50 0.38 -8.93
CA LYS A 55 -5.84 1.65 -9.58
C LYS A 55 -5.73 2.81 -8.60
N THR A 56 -5.82 2.55 -7.31
CA THR A 56 -5.84 3.56 -6.27
C THR A 56 -4.76 3.31 -5.22
N VAL A 57 -4.33 4.38 -4.56
CA VAL A 57 -3.34 4.31 -3.48
C VAL A 57 -3.87 3.49 -2.29
N GLY A 58 -5.19 3.50 -2.05
CA GLY A 58 -5.80 2.68 -0.99
C GLY A 58 -5.76 1.18 -1.27
N GLU A 59 -5.83 0.78 -2.55
CA GLU A 59 -5.67 -0.63 -2.95
C GLU A 59 -4.22 -1.09 -2.75
N LEU A 60 -3.25 -0.20 -2.98
CA LEU A 60 -1.83 -0.51 -2.78
C LEU A 60 -1.46 -0.81 -1.32
N ASP A 61 -2.03 -0.05 -0.38
CA ASP A 61 -1.79 -0.21 1.06
C ASP A 61 -2.14 -1.61 1.57
N VAL A 62 -3.09 -2.29 0.91
CA VAL A 62 -3.50 -3.64 1.27
C VAL A 62 -2.36 -4.64 1.19
N PHE A 63 -1.44 -4.48 0.23
CA PHE A 63 -0.37 -5.44 -0.05
C PHE A 63 0.83 -5.31 0.89
N VAL A 64 0.95 -4.19 1.60
CA VAL A 64 2.09 -3.90 2.47
C VAL A 64 1.71 -3.66 3.93
N ARG A 65 0.41 -3.59 4.27
CA ARG A 65 -0.05 -3.30 5.65
C ARG A 65 0.54 -4.22 6.74
N ASP A 66 0.86 -5.46 6.38
CA ASP A 66 1.38 -6.50 7.26
C ASP A 66 2.92 -6.54 7.29
N LEU A 67 3.56 -5.73 6.46
CA LEU A 67 5.01 -5.62 6.38
C LEU A 67 5.49 -4.44 7.25
N PRO A 68 6.53 -4.64 8.07
CA PRO A 68 7.06 -3.57 8.92
C PRO A 68 7.61 -2.39 8.11
N ALA A 69 8.11 -2.64 6.89
CA ALA A 69 8.58 -1.61 5.96
C ALA A 69 7.47 -0.60 5.56
N ALA A 70 6.18 -0.96 5.69
CA ALA A 70 5.07 -0.03 5.46
C ALA A 70 4.97 1.12 6.46
N HIS A 71 5.65 0.99 7.60
CA HIS A 71 5.73 2.03 8.60
C HIS A 71 7.20 2.48 8.73
N PRO A 72 7.65 3.51 7.99
CA PRO A 72 9.00 4.08 8.11
C PRO A 72 9.25 4.81 9.45
N GLY A 73 8.67 4.30 10.55
CA GLY A 73 8.74 4.91 11.88
C GLY A 73 8.75 3.90 13.02
N ARG A 74 9.07 2.62 12.77
CA ARG A 74 9.16 1.65 13.87
C ARG A 74 10.28 0.64 13.75
N ASP A 75 11.42 1.09 13.26
CA ASP A 75 12.68 0.37 13.35
C ASP A 75 13.34 0.75 14.69
N THR A 76 12.89 0.08 15.74
CA THR A 76 13.67 -0.33 16.93
C THR A 76 14.78 0.61 17.43
N ALA A 77 14.48 1.44 18.43
CA ALA A 77 15.45 1.79 19.46
C ALA A 77 15.16 0.92 20.70
N THR A 78 16.08 -0.02 20.93
CA THR A 78 16.42 -0.77 22.15
C THR A 78 15.77 -0.34 23.46
#